data_AF-A0A5T8J8A3-F1
#
_entry.id   AF-A0A5T8J8A3-F1
#
_cell.length_a   1.000
_cell.length_b   1.000
_cell.length_c   1.000
_cell.angle_alpha   90.00
_cell.angle_beta   90.00
_cell.angle_gamma   90.00
#
_symmetry.space_group_name_H-M   'P 1'
#
loop_
_entity.id
_entity.type
_entity.pdbx_description
1 polymer ?
#
loop_
_entity_poly.entity_id
_entity_poly.type
_entity_poly.pdbx_seq_one_letter_code
_entity_poly.pdbx_strand_id
1 'polypeptide(L)'
;DIIRHDLRLVDLTHQVYAIAPGELPGYLFGGLASDDAYGAVRSMTFRFNALVDGDESDAALLAQDLAEFLCDEVEYLNRTLRDESAPELLGVLYSMAAGIAEHFKADPPEWSRFTGKKLTPEQLKIAISRMISVRFWSRHFRTFTRRWREHLYITVGDVRRQRSVICSPQWVQHWMASRKRGREIMAETDLEDEETGETLPLLSAVDASVSNNEKRRAEMMTRVKGMEELAELDNLAQDSDYIGLFFTWTAPRQYHAWLETGRRNRKWNGASPRETQRYFTRTFKNCSTALARRDVHIFGMHITESHHDGTPHWHGVIFVRKEQEATLREVFESYANAENCSAHKPGASPAQSQLMIKPINKRLGSATAYITKHICRNIEGCAPGGTDRETGRPWTELARHSAAWASLWGIKQFQFIGGPPVSVWRELRKLSDQKQADSVSPVFGELHHAAGAGDWAEYTRLQGGLPTARKNLTMRTWYQAASEPDECGQYT
;
A
#
# COMPACT_ATOMS: atom_id res chain seq x y z
N ASP A 1 -12.91 0.28 36.66
CA ASP A 1 -13.21 -0.63 35.54
C ASP A 1 -12.82 -0.10 34.16
N ILE A 2 -13.19 1.13 33.79
CA ILE A 2 -12.81 1.72 32.48
C ILE A 2 -11.28 1.77 32.31
N ILE A 3 -10.56 2.30 33.30
CA ILE A 3 -9.08 2.37 33.28
C ILE A 3 -8.45 0.98 33.15
N ARG A 4 -8.93 -0.03 33.90
CA ARG A 4 -8.43 -1.41 33.81
C ARG A 4 -8.68 -2.05 32.44
N HIS A 5 -9.82 -1.75 31.80
CA HIS A 5 -10.14 -2.26 30.48
C HIS A 5 -9.32 -1.58 29.37
N ASP A 6 -9.17 -0.25 29.44
CA ASP A 6 -8.39 0.50 28.48
C ASP A 6 -6.88 0.20 28.60
N LEU A 7 -6.36 0.01 29.82
CA LEU A 7 -4.99 -0.46 30.03
C LEU A 7 -4.74 -1.80 29.34
N ARG A 8 -5.64 -2.78 29.47
CA ARG A 8 -5.49 -4.07 28.77
C ARG A 8 -5.39 -3.92 27.25
N LEU A 9 -6.12 -2.98 26.65
CA LEU A 9 -6.06 -2.74 25.21
C LEU A 9 -4.79 -1.99 24.82
N VAL A 10 -4.31 -1.07 25.65
CA VAL A 10 -3.00 -0.43 25.49
C VAL A 10 -1.89 -1.48 25.56
N ASP A 11 -1.94 -2.39 26.53
CA ASP A 11 -0.99 -3.50 26.67
C ASP A 11 -1.05 -4.42 25.44
N LEU A 12 -2.25 -4.74 24.94
CA LEU A 12 -2.42 -5.53 23.72
C LEU A 12 -1.77 -4.84 22.53
N THR A 13 -2.02 -3.54 22.33
CA THR A 13 -1.40 -2.76 21.26
C THR A 13 0.12 -2.70 21.44
N HIS A 14 0.61 -2.50 22.66
CA HIS A 14 2.04 -2.45 22.97
C HIS A 14 2.73 -3.77 22.62
N GLN A 15 2.11 -4.91 22.94
CA GLN A 15 2.63 -6.26 22.62
C GLN A 15 2.73 -6.54 21.11
N VAL A 16 1.98 -5.84 20.26
CA VAL A 16 2.10 -5.98 18.79
C VAL A 16 3.44 -5.43 18.29
N TYR A 17 4.01 -4.44 18.98
CA TYR A 17 5.21 -3.74 18.52
C TYR A 17 6.46 -4.07 19.35
N ALA A 18 6.31 -4.18 20.67
CA ALA A 18 7.43 -4.39 21.57
C ALA A 18 8.06 -5.79 21.39
N ILE A 19 9.36 -5.84 21.59
CA ILE A 19 10.13 -7.09 21.70
C ILE A 19 10.11 -7.51 23.17
N ALA A 20 9.90 -8.79 23.48
CA ALA A 20 9.89 -9.21 24.88
C ALA A 20 11.30 -9.03 25.50
N PRO A 21 11.45 -8.62 26.78
CA PRO A 21 12.76 -8.30 27.37
C PRO A 21 13.82 -9.42 27.36
N GLY A 22 13.41 -10.67 27.19
CA GLY A 22 14.30 -11.84 27.06
C GLY A 22 14.29 -12.49 25.67
N GLU A 23 13.52 -11.95 24.73
CA GLU A 23 13.55 -12.39 23.33
C GLU A 23 14.88 -11.96 22.73
N LEU A 24 15.54 -12.90 22.04
CA LEU A 24 16.83 -12.71 21.39
C LEU A 24 16.85 -13.49 20.08
N PRO A 25 17.55 -12.99 19.05
CA PRO A 25 17.63 -13.66 17.77
C PRO A 25 18.42 -14.97 17.89
N GLY A 26 17.95 -16.00 17.17
CA GLY A 26 18.48 -17.36 17.30
C GLY A 26 19.97 -17.52 16.97
N TYR A 27 20.53 -16.66 16.10
CA TYR A 27 21.94 -16.76 15.70
C TYR A 27 22.92 -16.56 16.88
N LEU A 28 22.51 -15.82 17.92
CA LEU A 28 23.33 -15.59 19.11
C LEU A 28 23.67 -16.88 19.87
N PHE A 29 22.91 -17.95 19.66
CA PHE A 29 23.10 -19.23 20.33
C PHE A 29 23.82 -20.26 19.47
N GLY A 30 24.21 -19.91 18.24
CA GLY A 30 24.85 -20.80 17.27
C GLY A 30 26.36 -20.93 17.39
N GLY A 31 27.00 -20.26 18.38
CA GLY A 31 28.45 -20.26 18.56
C GLY A 31 29.23 -19.46 17.50
N LEU A 32 28.53 -18.69 16.66
CA LEU A 32 29.09 -17.89 15.58
C LEU A 32 29.01 -16.37 15.83
N ALA A 33 28.31 -15.95 16.88
CA ALA A 33 28.23 -14.54 17.25
C ALA A 33 29.52 -14.09 17.96
N SER A 34 29.87 -12.81 17.87
CA SER A 34 30.99 -12.27 18.65
C SER A 34 30.68 -12.27 20.16
N ASP A 35 31.74 -12.17 20.98
CA ASP A 35 31.63 -12.20 22.44
C ASP A 35 30.69 -11.12 23.00
N ASP A 36 30.64 -9.94 22.36
CA ASP A 36 29.84 -8.80 22.80
C ASP A 36 28.43 -8.77 22.20
N ALA A 37 28.13 -9.63 21.21
CA ALA A 37 26.89 -9.59 20.45
C ALA A 37 25.63 -9.71 21.32
N TYR A 38 25.69 -10.58 22.34
CA TYR A 38 24.58 -10.75 23.28
C TYR A 38 24.24 -9.44 24.03
N GLY A 39 25.27 -8.75 24.55
CA GLY A 39 25.10 -7.50 25.29
C GLY A 39 24.60 -6.37 24.40
N ALA A 40 25.17 -6.25 23.20
CA ALA A 40 24.80 -5.26 22.20
C ALA A 40 23.33 -5.40 21.78
N VAL A 41 22.90 -6.60 21.38
CA VAL A 41 21.51 -6.85 20.96
C VAL A 41 20.52 -6.59 22.10
N ARG A 42 20.86 -6.97 23.34
CA ARG A 42 20.00 -6.69 24.50
C ARG A 42 19.85 -5.19 24.76
N SER A 43 20.94 -4.43 24.68
CA SER A 43 20.93 -2.96 24.83
C SER A 43 20.09 -2.28 23.75
N MET A 44 20.30 -2.66 22.49
CA MET A 44 19.54 -2.13 21.36
C MET A 44 18.05 -2.51 21.44
N THR A 45 17.72 -3.70 21.95
CA THR A 45 16.33 -4.13 22.18
C THR A 45 15.62 -3.24 23.20
N PHE A 46 16.31 -2.88 24.28
CA PHE A 46 15.76 -1.94 25.28
C PHE A 46 15.46 -0.57 24.64
N ARG A 47 16.40 -0.04 23.86
CA ARG A 47 16.22 1.24 23.14
C ARG A 47 15.13 1.18 22.09
N PHE A 48 15.02 0.06 21.36
CA PHE A 48 13.93 -0.18 20.41
C PHE A 48 12.56 -0.07 21.08
N ASN A 49 12.38 -0.70 22.24
CA ASN A 49 11.13 -0.63 22.98
C ASN A 49 10.82 0.77 23.55
N ALA A 50 11.85 1.60 23.77
CA ALA A 50 11.70 2.98 24.21
C ALA A 50 11.40 3.96 23.06
N LEU A 51 11.54 3.54 21.78
CA LEU A 51 11.32 4.42 20.63
C LEU A 51 9.92 5.05 20.61
N VAL A 52 8.92 4.38 21.17
CA VAL A 52 7.54 4.90 21.19
C VAL A 52 7.44 6.20 21.99
N ASP A 53 8.28 6.38 23.01
CA ASP A 53 8.31 7.56 23.89
C ASP A 53 9.34 8.61 23.45
N GLY A 54 10.31 8.23 22.61
CA GLY A 54 11.39 9.11 22.12
C GLY A 54 11.01 10.05 20.98
N ASP A 55 11.98 10.52 20.20
CA ASP A 55 11.76 11.29 18.97
C ASP A 55 12.41 10.66 17.72
N GLU A 56 12.47 11.40 16.61
CA GLU A 56 13.08 10.88 15.38
C GLU A 56 14.61 10.74 15.47
N SER A 57 15.25 11.45 16.39
CA SER A 57 16.70 11.35 16.64
C SER A 57 17.05 10.04 17.35
N ASP A 58 16.23 9.59 18.30
CA ASP A 58 16.41 8.29 18.96
C ASP A 58 16.36 7.13 17.94
N ALA A 59 15.41 7.21 17.00
CA ALA A 59 15.28 6.24 15.92
C ALA A 59 16.47 6.28 14.95
N ALA A 60 17.02 7.46 14.68
CA ALA A 60 18.19 7.62 13.82
C ALA A 60 19.47 7.09 14.48
N LEU A 61 19.69 7.39 15.78
CA LEU A 61 20.81 6.86 16.55
C LEU A 61 20.75 5.34 16.64
N LEU A 62 19.59 4.76 16.94
CA LEU A 62 19.46 3.29 16.97
C LEU A 62 19.70 2.67 15.59
N ALA A 63 19.27 3.32 14.51
CA ALA A 63 19.54 2.85 13.15
C ALA A 63 21.03 2.84 12.82
N GLN A 64 21.77 3.86 13.28
CA GLN A 64 23.22 3.91 13.13
C GLN A 64 23.91 2.81 13.92
N ASP A 65 23.63 2.70 15.21
CA ASP A 65 24.27 1.71 16.08
C ASP A 65 23.98 0.27 15.62
N LEU A 66 22.78 0.01 15.11
CA LEU A 66 22.42 -1.32 14.59
C LEU A 66 23.10 -1.64 13.26
N ALA A 67 23.30 -0.64 12.40
CA ALA A 67 24.05 -0.80 11.17
C ALA A 67 25.54 -1.06 11.45
N GLU A 68 26.15 -0.29 12.36
CA GLU A 68 27.53 -0.48 12.80
C GLU A 68 27.72 -1.87 13.42
N PHE A 69 26.83 -2.27 14.34
CA PHE A 69 26.83 -3.61 14.91
C PHE A 69 26.77 -4.72 13.85
N LEU A 70 25.88 -4.60 12.87
CA LEU A 70 25.76 -5.58 11.81
C LEU A 70 27.00 -5.62 10.90
N CYS A 71 27.62 -4.48 10.61
CA CYS A 71 28.89 -4.43 9.89
C CYS A 71 29.98 -5.19 10.65
N ASP A 72 30.11 -4.94 11.96
CA ASP A 72 31.10 -5.60 12.81
C ASP A 72 30.88 -7.12 12.89
N GLU A 73 29.63 -7.56 13.03
CA GLU A 73 29.28 -8.98 13.04
C GLU A 73 29.54 -9.65 11.68
N VAL A 74 29.26 -8.96 10.56
CA VAL A 74 29.59 -9.45 9.22
C VAL A 74 31.10 -9.60 9.07
N GLU A 75 31.90 -8.63 9.52
CA GLU A 75 33.36 -8.72 9.45
C GLU A 75 33.90 -9.84 10.34
N TYR A 76 33.37 -9.98 11.56
CA TYR A 76 33.72 -11.06 12.47
C TYR A 76 33.49 -12.43 11.82
N LEU A 77 32.28 -12.68 11.30
CA LEU A 77 31.93 -13.93 10.64
C LEU A 77 32.79 -14.19 9.40
N ASN A 78 33.07 -13.16 8.61
CA ASN A 78 33.93 -13.26 7.43
C ASN A 78 35.36 -13.71 7.81
N ARG A 79 35.89 -13.29 8.96
CA ARG A 79 37.21 -13.75 9.48
C ARG A 79 37.15 -15.15 10.06
N THR A 80 36.08 -15.47 10.79
CA THR A 80 35.88 -16.76 11.47
C THR A 80 35.65 -17.89 10.47
N LEU A 81 34.92 -17.63 9.38
CA LEU A 81 34.53 -18.60 8.36
C LEU A 81 35.30 -18.40 7.05
N ARG A 82 36.53 -17.85 7.11
CA ARG A 82 37.35 -17.56 5.92
C ARG A 82 37.69 -18.78 5.07
N ASP A 83 37.65 -19.97 5.68
CA ASP A 83 38.00 -21.24 5.05
C ASP A 83 36.76 -21.94 4.43
N GLU A 84 35.55 -21.39 4.65
CA GLU A 84 34.30 -21.88 4.06
C GLU A 84 34.13 -21.44 2.60
N SER A 85 33.30 -22.14 1.84
CA SER A 85 33.00 -21.72 0.46
C SER A 85 32.23 -20.41 0.43
N ALA A 86 32.44 -19.59 -0.62
CA ALA A 86 31.74 -18.30 -0.75
C ALA A 86 30.20 -18.42 -0.66
N PRO A 87 29.52 -19.43 -1.26
CA PRO A 87 28.09 -19.61 -1.10
C PRO A 87 27.65 -19.93 0.34
N GLU A 88 28.43 -20.73 1.08
CA GLU A 88 28.13 -21.07 2.47
C GLU A 88 28.28 -19.85 3.38
N LEU A 89 29.39 -19.12 3.24
CA LEU A 89 29.64 -17.87 3.95
C LEU A 89 28.50 -16.85 3.71
N LEU A 90 28.13 -16.60 2.45
CA LEU A 90 27.05 -15.67 2.12
C LEU A 90 25.69 -16.12 2.70
N GLY A 91 25.44 -17.43 2.75
CA GLY A 91 24.26 -17.99 3.39
C GLY A 91 24.22 -17.69 4.89
N VAL A 92 25.33 -17.91 5.59
CA VAL A 92 25.45 -17.63 7.03
C VAL A 92 25.31 -16.14 7.33
N LEU A 93 26.01 -15.28 6.58
CA LEU A 93 25.94 -13.82 6.74
C LEU A 93 24.52 -13.30 6.53
N TYR A 94 23.84 -13.77 5.47
CA TYR A 94 22.45 -13.40 5.24
C TYR A 94 21.54 -13.88 6.38
N SER A 95 21.66 -15.14 6.82
CA SER A 95 20.84 -15.68 7.89
C SER A 95 21.01 -14.91 9.22
N MET A 96 22.24 -14.51 9.55
CA MET A 96 22.51 -13.67 10.71
C MET A 96 21.82 -12.30 10.59
N ALA A 97 22.08 -11.59 9.48
CA ALA A 97 21.51 -10.26 9.26
C ALA A 97 19.97 -10.30 9.19
N ALA A 98 19.39 -11.34 8.58
CA ALA A 98 17.96 -11.55 8.53
C ALA A 98 17.37 -11.84 9.92
N GLY A 99 18.06 -12.63 10.76
CA GLY A 99 17.63 -12.88 12.14
C GLY A 99 17.60 -11.60 12.99
N ILE A 100 18.57 -10.70 12.80
CA ILE A 100 18.56 -9.36 13.41
C ILE A 100 17.42 -8.50 12.84
N ALA A 101 17.23 -8.49 11.52
CA ALA A 101 16.11 -7.80 10.87
C ALA A 101 14.76 -8.21 11.46
N GLU A 102 14.49 -9.52 11.54
CA GLU A 102 13.24 -10.04 12.11
C GLU A 102 13.08 -9.70 13.60
N HIS A 103 14.16 -9.79 14.39
CA HIS A 103 14.16 -9.42 15.81
C HIS A 103 13.69 -7.98 16.03
N PHE A 104 14.23 -7.04 15.25
CA PHE A 104 13.83 -5.63 15.25
C PHE A 104 12.60 -5.33 14.37
N LYS A 105 11.77 -6.35 14.10
CA LYS A 105 10.48 -6.28 13.40
C LYS A 105 10.57 -5.72 11.97
N ALA A 106 11.74 -5.80 11.33
CA ALA A 106 11.95 -5.48 9.93
C ALA A 106 11.76 -6.71 9.03
N ASP A 107 11.23 -6.52 7.82
CA ASP A 107 11.15 -7.60 6.82
C ASP A 107 12.52 -7.74 6.13
N PRO A 108 13.21 -8.90 6.19
CA PRO A 108 14.50 -9.08 5.53
C PRO A 108 14.37 -8.94 3.99
N PRO A 109 15.27 -8.22 3.31
CA PRO A 109 15.27 -8.11 1.85
C PRO A 109 15.35 -9.49 1.19
N GLU A 110 14.48 -9.77 0.22
CA GLU A 110 14.44 -11.04 -0.53
C GLU A 110 14.15 -12.32 0.30
N TRP A 111 13.58 -12.22 1.51
CA TRP A 111 13.37 -13.36 2.43
C TRP A 111 12.72 -14.59 1.80
N SER A 112 11.63 -14.41 1.04
CA SER A 112 10.92 -15.51 0.37
C SER A 112 11.75 -16.23 -0.70
N ARG A 113 12.71 -15.53 -1.33
CA ARG A 113 13.61 -16.11 -2.33
C ARG A 113 14.81 -16.77 -1.66
N PHE A 114 15.29 -16.20 -0.55
CA PHE A 114 16.32 -16.83 0.27
C PHE A 114 15.86 -18.19 0.81
N THR A 115 14.72 -18.22 1.49
CA THR A 115 14.12 -19.47 2.02
C THR A 115 13.80 -20.49 0.93
N GLY A 116 13.48 -20.02 -0.28
CA GLY A 116 13.31 -20.86 -1.47
C GLY A 116 14.59 -21.28 -2.19
N LYS A 117 15.78 -20.88 -1.71
CA LYS A 117 17.10 -21.09 -2.35
C LYS A 117 17.15 -20.58 -3.81
N LYS A 118 16.60 -19.39 -4.06
CA LYS A 118 16.45 -18.77 -5.39
C LYS A 118 17.29 -17.50 -5.59
N LEU A 119 18.29 -17.27 -4.76
CA LEU A 119 19.17 -16.10 -4.83
C LEU A 119 20.54 -16.49 -5.36
N THR A 120 21.07 -15.67 -6.27
CA THR A 120 22.46 -15.75 -6.70
C THR A 120 23.39 -15.15 -5.63
N PRO A 121 24.70 -15.46 -5.64
CA PRO A 121 25.68 -14.84 -4.74
C PRO A 121 25.63 -13.30 -4.78
N GLU A 122 25.49 -12.70 -5.96
CA GLU A 122 25.38 -11.25 -6.12
C GLU A 122 24.11 -10.69 -5.45
N GLN A 123 22.99 -11.39 -5.59
CA GLN A 123 21.74 -10.98 -4.93
C GLN A 123 21.81 -11.12 -3.41
N LEU A 124 22.54 -12.11 -2.89
CA LEU A 124 22.82 -12.24 -1.46
C LEU A 124 23.66 -11.06 -0.96
N LYS A 125 24.75 -10.72 -1.67
CA LYS A 125 25.60 -9.56 -1.33
C LYS A 125 24.79 -8.27 -1.27
N ILE A 126 23.95 -8.01 -2.26
CA ILE A 126 23.07 -6.82 -2.27
C ILE A 126 22.10 -6.85 -1.08
N ALA A 127 21.48 -7.99 -0.79
CA ALA A 127 20.54 -8.10 0.31
C ALA A 127 21.20 -7.91 1.69
N ILE A 128 22.41 -8.46 1.88
CA ILE A 128 23.24 -8.23 3.08
C ILE A 128 23.62 -6.75 3.18
N SER A 129 24.13 -6.16 2.08
CA SER A 129 24.51 -4.74 2.02
C SER A 129 23.36 -3.81 2.40
N ARG A 130 22.13 -4.14 1.97
CA ARG A 130 20.93 -3.41 2.38
C ARG A 130 20.65 -3.53 3.87
N MET A 131 20.81 -4.70 4.47
CA MET A 131 20.55 -4.90 5.91
C MET A 131 21.62 -4.26 6.81
N ILE A 132 22.86 -4.10 6.34
CA ILE A 132 23.90 -3.40 7.10
C ILE A 132 23.89 -1.87 6.86
N SER A 133 23.03 -1.37 5.97
CA SER A 133 22.92 0.06 5.67
C SER A 133 22.10 0.82 6.72
N VAL A 134 22.64 1.95 7.20
CA VAL A 134 21.91 2.92 8.06
C VAL A 134 20.60 3.36 7.42
N ARG A 135 20.55 3.47 6.09
CA ARG A 135 19.36 3.94 5.35
C ARG A 135 18.19 2.96 5.45
N PHE A 136 18.48 1.65 5.49
CA PHE A 136 17.46 0.62 5.67
C PHE A 136 16.79 0.74 7.04
N TRP A 137 17.61 0.77 8.10
CA TRP A 137 17.14 0.89 9.48
C TRP A 137 16.44 2.21 9.77
N SER A 138 17.00 3.32 9.30
CA SER A 138 16.41 4.65 9.48
C SER A 138 15.02 4.73 8.87
N ARG A 139 14.82 4.14 7.68
CA ARG A 139 13.50 4.07 7.04
C ARG A 139 12.53 3.20 7.83
N HIS A 140 13.00 2.03 8.28
CA HIS A 140 12.20 1.09 9.05
C HIS A 140 11.75 1.69 10.38
N PHE A 141 12.67 2.09 11.26
CA PHE A 141 12.35 2.62 12.59
C PHE A 141 11.47 3.87 12.53
N ARG A 142 11.76 4.80 11.61
CA ARG A 142 10.93 5.99 11.43
C ARG A 142 9.48 5.63 11.14
N THR A 143 9.23 4.74 10.19
CA THR A 143 7.87 4.32 9.84
C THR A 143 7.23 3.43 10.91
N PHE A 144 8.01 2.54 11.52
CA PHE A 144 7.56 1.63 12.58
C PHE A 144 7.07 2.39 13.81
N THR A 145 7.90 3.30 14.34
CA THR A 145 7.59 4.11 15.53
C THR A 145 6.38 5.01 15.30
N ARG A 146 6.27 5.64 14.12
CA ARG A 146 5.09 6.46 13.77
C ARG A 146 3.80 5.63 13.78
N ARG A 147 3.83 4.40 13.25
CA ARG A 147 2.68 3.48 13.26
C ARG A 147 2.34 3.02 14.67
N TRP A 148 3.36 2.74 15.49
CA TRP A 148 3.16 2.36 16.88
C TRP A 148 2.44 3.46 17.66
N ARG A 149 2.94 4.70 17.60
CA ARG A 149 2.31 5.86 18.26
C ARG A 149 0.88 6.07 17.78
N GLU A 150 0.64 6.00 16.48
CA GLU A 150 -0.72 6.15 15.95
C GLU A 150 -1.65 5.03 16.41
N HIS A 151 -1.16 3.79 16.47
CA HIS A 151 -1.97 2.69 16.98
C HIS A 151 -2.34 2.91 18.45
N LEU A 152 -1.43 3.46 19.25
CA LEU A 152 -1.73 3.88 20.61
C LEU A 152 -2.76 5.02 20.64
N TYR A 153 -2.68 6.02 19.76
CA TYR A 153 -3.70 7.08 19.65
C TYR A 153 -5.09 6.54 19.27
N ILE A 154 -5.16 5.57 18.35
CA ILE A 154 -6.39 4.83 18.05
C ILE A 154 -6.86 4.09 19.31
N THR A 155 -5.94 3.42 19.99
CA THR A 155 -6.23 2.66 21.21
C THR A 155 -6.79 3.57 22.29
N VAL A 156 -6.21 4.70 22.63
CA VAL A 156 -6.72 5.56 23.73
C VAL A 156 -7.92 6.42 23.32
N GLY A 157 -8.26 6.47 22.02
CA GLY A 157 -9.43 7.17 21.50
C GLY A 157 -9.18 8.61 21.08
N ASP A 158 -7.93 8.93 20.76
CA ASP A 158 -7.55 10.18 20.12
C ASP A 158 -8.01 10.20 18.65
N VAL A 159 -8.11 9.01 18.03
CA VAL A 159 -8.67 8.80 16.70
C VAL A 159 -10.08 8.21 16.80
N ARG A 160 -11.09 9.08 16.68
CA ARG A 160 -12.52 8.74 16.65
C ARG A 160 -13.35 9.93 16.17
N ARG A 161 -14.61 9.67 15.80
CA ARG A 161 -15.56 10.69 15.31
C ARG A 161 -15.64 11.95 16.16
N GLN A 162 -15.67 11.81 17.49
CA GLN A 162 -15.85 12.91 18.43
C GLN A 162 -14.57 13.72 18.72
N ARG A 163 -13.41 13.30 18.22
CA ARG A 163 -12.12 13.97 18.50
C ARG A 163 -11.41 14.31 17.19
N SER A 164 -10.56 13.41 16.71
CA SER A 164 -9.95 13.51 15.39
C SER A 164 -10.39 12.33 14.54
N VAL A 165 -11.03 12.62 13.41
CA VAL A 165 -11.43 11.58 12.46
C VAL A 165 -10.21 11.05 11.73
N ILE A 166 -10.19 9.74 11.49
CA ILE A 166 -9.28 9.03 10.57
C ILE A 166 -7.82 8.90 11.08
N CYS A 167 -7.26 9.98 11.61
CA CYS A 167 -5.88 10.06 12.06
C CYS A 167 -5.72 11.03 13.24
N SER A 168 -4.67 10.87 14.04
CA SER A 168 -4.36 11.77 15.15
C SER A 168 -3.98 13.17 14.68
N PRO A 169 -4.29 14.23 15.45
CA PRO A 169 -3.84 15.59 15.12
C PRO A 169 -2.32 15.70 15.00
N GLN A 170 -1.58 14.96 15.83
CA GLN A 170 -0.12 14.94 15.86
C GLN A 170 0.44 14.44 14.52
N TRP A 171 -0.10 13.34 14.00
CA TRP A 171 0.35 12.82 12.71
C TRP A 171 -0.01 13.73 11.55
N VAL A 172 -1.22 14.29 11.52
CA VAL A 172 -1.64 15.21 10.45
C VAL A 172 -0.71 16.43 10.39
N GLN A 173 -0.40 17.03 11.53
CA GLN A 173 0.53 18.16 11.61
C GLN A 173 1.94 17.79 11.13
N HIS A 174 2.47 16.65 11.58
CA HIS A 174 3.78 16.16 11.15
C HIS A 174 3.83 15.92 9.64
N TRP A 175 2.80 15.26 9.09
CA TRP A 175 2.68 14.96 7.67
C TRP A 175 2.60 16.24 6.83
N MET A 176 1.82 17.24 7.28
CA MET A 176 1.75 18.55 6.62
C MET A 176 3.10 19.28 6.64
N ALA A 177 3.79 19.31 7.78
CA ALA A 177 5.10 19.93 7.90
C ALA A 177 6.14 19.24 6.99
N SER A 178 6.10 17.90 6.92
CA SER A 178 6.98 17.12 6.04
C SER A 178 6.72 17.42 4.55
N ARG A 179 5.46 17.60 4.15
CA ARG A 179 5.11 17.98 2.78
C ARG A 179 5.51 19.40 2.43
N LYS A 180 5.34 20.33 3.37
CA LYS A 180 5.78 21.73 3.21
C LYS A 180 7.28 21.77 2.96
N ARG A 181 8.08 21.16 3.85
CA ARG A 181 9.55 21.06 3.68
C ARG A 181 9.96 20.39 2.37
N GLY A 182 9.28 19.30 2.00
CA GLY A 182 9.56 18.62 0.73
C GLY A 182 9.32 19.52 -0.50
N ARG A 183 8.25 20.34 -0.48
CA ARG A 183 7.98 21.31 -1.55
C ARG A 183 8.97 22.48 -1.56
N GLU A 184 9.43 22.93 -0.39
CA GLU A 184 10.47 23.96 -0.28
C GLU A 184 11.78 23.46 -0.92
N ILE A 185 12.22 22.25 -0.57
CA ILE A 185 13.41 21.63 -1.18
C ILE A 185 13.25 21.51 -2.70
N MET A 186 12.11 21.02 -3.19
CA MET A 186 11.85 20.90 -4.63
C MET A 186 11.80 22.25 -5.35
N ALA A 187 11.39 23.33 -4.68
CA ALA A 187 11.36 24.67 -5.24
C ALA A 187 12.77 25.26 -5.41
N GLU A 188 13.72 24.80 -4.60
CA GLU A 188 15.12 25.23 -4.60
C GLU A 188 16.03 24.26 -5.38
N THR A 189 15.45 23.26 -6.07
CA THR A 189 16.20 22.24 -6.82
C THR A 189 15.85 22.30 -8.30
N ASP A 190 16.87 22.35 -9.15
CA ASP A 190 16.75 22.20 -10.60
C ASP A 190 17.24 20.81 -11.03
N LEU A 191 16.62 20.28 -12.08
CA LEU A 191 17.09 19.12 -12.82
C LEU A 191 17.97 19.61 -13.96
N GLU A 192 19.12 18.99 -14.17
CA GLU A 192 20.03 19.28 -15.28
C GLU A 192 20.15 18.02 -16.14
N ASP A 193 20.00 18.18 -17.45
CA ASP A 193 20.26 17.12 -18.42
C ASP A 193 21.79 17.03 -18.66
N GLU A 194 22.39 15.87 -18.36
CA GLU A 194 23.85 15.69 -18.40
C GLU A 194 24.46 15.87 -19.81
N GLU A 195 23.69 15.62 -20.88
CA GLU A 195 24.18 15.69 -22.25
C GLU A 195 24.04 17.10 -22.85
N THR A 196 22.92 17.77 -22.59
CA THR A 196 22.55 19.05 -23.18
C THR A 196 22.83 20.26 -22.27
N GLY A 197 22.93 20.04 -20.96
CA GLY A 197 23.03 21.09 -19.94
C GLY A 197 21.74 21.89 -19.74
N GLU A 198 20.61 21.45 -20.31
CA GLU A 198 19.31 22.10 -20.11
C GLU A 198 18.83 21.93 -18.67
N THR A 199 18.30 23.01 -18.08
CA THR A 199 17.79 23.00 -16.71
C THR A 199 16.27 23.12 -16.63
N LEU A 200 15.66 22.36 -15.72
CA LEU A 200 14.23 22.36 -15.47
C LEU A 200 13.96 22.39 -13.95
N PRO A 201 13.17 23.34 -13.43
CA PRO A 201 12.82 23.34 -12.01
C PRO A 201 12.11 22.05 -11.59
N LEU A 202 12.64 21.38 -10.56
CA LEU A 202 12.12 20.09 -10.09
C LEU A 202 10.64 20.20 -9.69
N LEU A 203 10.27 21.29 -9.00
CA LEU A 203 8.89 21.53 -8.61
C LEU A 203 7.94 21.58 -9.82
N SER A 204 8.36 22.22 -10.92
CA SER A 204 7.58 22.29 -12.15
C SER A 204 7.38 20.91 -12.77
N ALA A 205 8.43 20.08 -12.80
CA ALA A 205 8.34 18.69 -13.26
C ALA A 205 7.39 17.85 -12.40
N VAL A 206 7.47 18.01 -11.07
CA VAL A 206 6.60 17.31 -10.11
C VAL A 206 5.14 17.75 -10.29
N ASP A 207 4.86 19.04 -10.37
CA ASP A 207 3.52 19.58 -10.55
C ASP A 207 2.96 19.24 -11.95
N ALA A 208 3.84 18.98 -12.93
CA ALA A 208 3.46 18.45 -14.24
C ALA A 208 3.11 16.95 -14.23
N SER A 209 3.44 16.21 -13.17
CA SER A 209 3.25 14.76 -13.07
C SER A 209 1.95 14.34 -12.34
N VAL A 210 1.70 13.03 -12.26
CA VAL A 210 0.62 12.45 -11.42
C VAL A 210 0.83 12.62 -9.91
N SER A 211 1.94 13.24 -9.49
CA SER A 211 2.14 13.71 -8.12
C SER A 211 1.24 14.89 -7.78
N ASN A 212 0.79 15.64 -8.79
CA ASN A 212 -0.24 16.64 -8.67
C ASN A 212 -1.62 15.97 -8.51
N ASN A 213 -2.36 16.38 -7.47
CA ASN A 213 -3.66 15.79 -7.13
C ASN A 213 -4.71 15.95 -8.23
N GLU A 214 -4.71 17.06 -8.96
CA GLU A 214 -5.64 17.31 -10.06
C GLU A 214 -5.34 16.37 -11.23
N LYS A 215 -4.07 16.26 -11.64
CA LYS A 215 -3.66 15.34 -12.70
C LYS A 215 -3.93 13.88 -12.33
N ARG A 216 -3.66 13.51 -11.07
CA ARG A 216 -3.99 12.19 -10.53
C ARG A 216 -5.49 11.91 -10.59
N ARG A 217 -6.32 12.87 -10.19
CA ARG A 217 -7.78 12.76 -10.27
C ARG A 217 -8.24 12.61 -11.71
N ALA A 218 -7.78 13.46 -12.61
CA ALA A 218 -8.12 13.41 -14.03
C ALA A 218 -7.78 12.05 -14.64
N GLU A 219 -6.56 11.54 -14.42
CA GLU A 219 -6.16 10.22 -14.93
C GLU A 219 -7.05 9.09 -14.38
N MET A 220 -7.37 9.12 -13.08
CA MET A 220 -8.29 8.11 -12.52
C MET A 220 -9.66 8.19 -13.17
N MET A 221 -10.24 9.39 -13.31
CA MET A 221 -11.56 9.58 -13.93
C MET A 221 -11.56 9.11 -15.39
N THR A 222 -10.51 9.42 -16.16
CA THR A 222 -10.33 8.91 -17.53
C THR A 222 -10.39 7.39 -17.58
N ARG A 223 -9.74 6.72 -16.62
CA ARG A 223 -9.69 5.25 -16.58
C ARG A 223 -11.01 4.62 -16.16
N VAL A 224 -11.73 5.19 -15.19
CA VAL A 224 -13.07 4.71 -14.83
C VAL A 224 -14.04 4.89 -15.99
N LYS A 225 -14.00 6.05 -16.63
CA LYS A 225 -14.84 6.36 -17.80
C LYS A 225 -14.54 5.40 -18.95
N GLY A 226 -13.28 5.13 -19.26
CA GLY A 226 -12.92 4.17 -20.30
C GLY A 226 -13.37 2.74 -19.98
N MET A 227 -13.40 2.33 -18.71
CA MET A 227 -13.98 1.03 -18.31
C MET A 227 -15.49 0.98 -18.53
N GLU A 228 -16.19 2.07 -18.24
CA GLU A 228 -17.63 2.20 -18.48
C GLU A 228 -17.94 2.17 -19.99
N GLU A 229 -17.17 2.90 -20.80
CA GLU A 229 -17.28 2.87 -22.27
C GLU A 229 -17.00 1.48 -22.84
N LEU A 230 -15.99 0.76 -22.34
CA LEU A 230 -15.72 -0.62 -22.75
C LEU A 230 -16.87 -1.58 -22.41
N ALA A 231 -17.46 -1.44 -21.22
CA ALA A 231 -18.62 -2.24 -20.86
C ALA A 231 -19.78 -1.99 -21.84
N GLU A 232 -20.00 -0.74 -22.25
CA GLU A 232 -21.05 -0.39 -23.22
C GLU A 232 -20.73 -0.86 -24.64
N LEU A 233 -19.47 -0.77 -25.08
CA LEU A 233 -19.04 -1.21 -26.41
C LEU A 233 -19.12 -2.73 -26.57
N ASP A 234 -18.69 -3.50 -25.56
CA ASP A 234 -18.80 -4.97 -25.60
C ASP A 234 -20.27 -5.42 -25.65
N ASN A 235 -21.19 -4.70 -24.98
CA ASN A 235 -22.63 -4.95 -25.08
C ASN A 235 -23.15 -4.80 -26.52
N LEU A 236 -22.59 -3.87 -27.29
CA LEU A 236 -22.99 -3.62 -28.67
C LEU A 236 -22.32 -4.57 -29.67
N ALA A 237 -21.10 -5.02 -29.40
CA ALA A 237 -20.27 -5.76 -30.35
C ALA A 237 -20.34 -7.29 -30.20
N GLN A 238 -20.57 -7.82 -29.00
CA GLN A 238 -20.45 -9.26 -28.71
C GLN A 238 -21.71 -9.90 -28.09
N ASP A 239 -22.85 -9.18 -28.08
CA ASP A 239 -24.09 -9.61 -27.40
C ASP A 239 -23.87 -9.97 -25.91
N SER A 240 -22.80 -9.41 -25.32
CA SER A 240 -22.41 -9.65 -23.93
C SER A 240 -22.89 -8.51 -23.05
N ASP A 241 -23.94 -8.69 -22.26
CA ASP A 241 -24.54 -7.64 -21.43
C ASP A 241 -23.74 -7.45 -20.12
N TYR A 242 -22.69 -6.64 -20.13
CA TYR A 242 -22.03 -6.19 -18.90
C TYR A 242 -22.93 -5.24 -18.12
N ILE A 243 -22.98 -5.46 -16.80
CA ILE A 243 -23.64 -4.59 -15.84
C ILE A 243 -22.61 -3.96 -14.90
N GLY A 244 -22.82 -2.69 -14.58
CA GLY A 244 -22.07 -2.00 -13.55
C GLY A 244 -22.70 -2.19 -12.17
N LEU A 245 -21.90 -2.57 -11.18
CA LEU A 245 -22.31 -2.74 -9.79
C LEU A 245 -21.45 -1.84 -8.90
N PHE A 246 -22.10 -1.03 -8.06
CA PHE A 246 -21.44 -0.35 -6.96
C PHE A 246 -21.42 -1.28 -5.75
N PHE A 247 -20.27 -1.37 -5.07
CA PHE A 247 -20.17 -2.12 -3.84
C PHE A 247 -19.52 -1.34 -2.71
N THR A 248 -19.96 -1.65 -1.48
CA THR A 248 -19.29 -1.30 -0.24
C THR A 248 -18.99 -2.58 0.51
N TRP A 249 -17.72 -2.81 0.84
CA TRP A 249 -17.26 -3.89 1.70
C TRP A 249 -16.71 -3.31 3.00
N THR A 250 -17.46 -3.56 4.07
CA THR A 250 -17.21 -3.06 5.42
C THR A 250 -16.30 -4.01 6.19
N ALA A 251 -15.38 -3.45 7.00
CA ALA A 251 -14.58 -4.28 7.89
C ALA A 251 -15.47 -4.91 8.98
N PRO A 252 -15.27 -6.19 9.34
CA PRO A 252 -16.00 -6.79 10.46
C PRO A 252 -15.84 -5.99 11.75
N ARG A 253 -16.85 -6.03 12.63
CA ARG A 253 -16.88 -5.23 13.87
C ARG A 253 -15.65 -5.41 14.76
N GLN A 254 -14.95 -6.54 14.71
CA GLN A 254 -13.76 -6.79 15.52
C GLN A 254 -12.53 -5.96 15.11
N TYR A 255 -12.54 -5.35 13.93
CA TYR A 255 -11.46 -4.47 13.45
C TYR A 255 -11.64 -3.01 13.86
N HIS A 256 -12.82 -2.63 14.35
CA HIS A 256 -13.15 -1.25 14.75
C HIS A 256 -12.82 -1.00 16.22
N ALA A 257 -11.96 -0.03 16.52
CA ALA A 257 -11.59 0.33 17.89
C ALA A 257 -12.71 1.08 18.63
N TRP A 258 -13.49 1.87 17.89
CA TRP A 258 -14.52 2.75 18.45
C TRP A 258 -15.83 2.65 17.66
N LEU A 259 -16.95 2.84 18.37
CA LEU A 259 -18.27 2.94 17.74
C LEU A 259 -18.52 4.39 17.31
N GLU A 260 -19.44 4.59 16.35
CA GLU A 260 -19.86 5.93 15.91
C GLU A 260 -20.38 6.81 17.06
N THR A 261 -20.94 6.19 18.09
CA THR A 261 -21.42 6.86 19.31
C THR A 261 -20.30 7.41 20.19
N GLY A 262 -19.04 7.13 19.86
CA GLY A 262 -17.86 7.50 20.65
C GLY A 262 -17.54 6.53 21.79
N ARG A 263 -18.36 5.49 21.98
CA ARG A 263 -18.10 4.44 22.97
C ARG A 263 -17.06 3.45 22.43
N ARG A 264 -16.23 2.92 23.34
CA ARG A 264 -15.29 1.84 23.04
C ARG A 264 -16.01 0.63 22.48
N ASN A 265 -15.46 0.04 21.43
CA ASN A 265 -15.94 -1.25 20.95
C ASN A 265 -15.31 -2.41 21.73
N ARG A 266 -16.13 -3.11 22.53
CA ARG A 266 -15.68 -4.26 23.34
C ARG A 266 -15.26 -5.48 22.51
N LYS A 267 -15.58 -5.50 21.21
CA LYS A 267 -15.22 -6.59 20.29
C LYS A 267 -13.91 -6.32 19.55
N TRP A 268 -13.29 -5.15 19.73
CA TRP A 268 -12.05 -4.83 19.04
C TRP A 268 -10.94 -5.79 19.44
N ASN A 269 -10.23 -6.34 18.45
CA ASN A 269 -9.19 -7.34 18.64
C ASN A 269 -7.76 -6.73 18.66
N GLY A 270 -7.64 -5.40 18.67
CA GLY A 270 -6.34 -4.72 18.61
C GLY A 270 -5.76 -4.60 17.21
N ALA A 271 -6.52 -4.90 16.15
CA ALA A 271 -6.02 -4.76 14.78
C ALA A 271 -5.81 -3.30 14.38
N SER A 272 -4.64 -3.03 13.80
CA SER A 272 -4.29 -1.77 13.17
C SER A 272 -4.95 -1.60 11.78
N PRO A 273 -5.07 -0.36 11.26
CA PRO A 273 -5.52 -0.13 9.89
C PRO A 273 -4.71 -0.90 8.83
N ARG A 274 -3.41 -1.09 9.04
CA ARG A 274 -2.56 -1.89 8.13
C ARG A 274 -2.91 -3.37 8.16
N GLU A 275 -3.24 -3.92 9.32
CA GLU A 275 -3.70 -5.31 9.45
C GLU A 275 -5.09 -5.52 8.84
N THR A 276 -6.01 -4.58 9.07
CA THR A 276 -7.33 -4.59 8.42
C THR A 276 -7.20 -4.51 6.90
N GLN A 277 -6.29 -3.70 6.35
CA GLN A 277 -6.05 -3.68 4.90
C GLN A 277 -5.44 -4.99 4.38
N ARG A 278 -4.58 -5.65 5.17
CA ARG A 278 -4.06 -7.00 4.83
C ARG A 278 -5.19 -8.04 4.81
N TYR A 279 -6.16 -7.95 5.73
CA TYR A 279 -7.38 -8.76 5.68
C TYR A 279 -8.09 -8.60 4.33
N PHE A 280 -8.44 -7.37 3.93
CA PHE A 280 -9.13 -7.17 2.66
C PHE A 280 -8.31 -7.66 1.47
N THR A 281 -7.02 -7.36 1.43
CA THR A 281 -6.15 -7.78 0.31
C THR A 281 -6.10 -9.31 0.18
N ARG A 282 -5.96 -10.03 1.29
CA ARG A 282 -5.95 -11.50 1.32
C ARG A 282 -7.31 -12.07 0.93
N THR A 283 -8.38 -11.55 1.50
CA THR A 283 -9.74 -12.03 1.27
C THR A 283 -10.19 -11.76 -0.16
N PHE A 284 -9.89 -10.59 -0.71
CA PHE A 284 -10.16 -10.28 -2.12
C PHE A 284 -9.34 -11.15 -3.07
N LYS A 285 -8.04 -11.39 -2.80
CA LYS A 285 -7.23 -12.33 -3.60
C LYS A 285 -7.88 -13.72 -3.67
N ASN A 286 -8.36 -14.23 -2.53
CA ASN A 286 -9.03 -15.53 -2.46
C ASN A 286 -10.38 -15.49 -3.21
N CYS A 287 -11.15 -14.42 -3.03
CA CYS A 287 -12.41 -14.17 -3.75
C CYS A 287 -12.20 -14.15 -5.28
N SER A 288 -11.24 -13.36 -5.78
CA SER A 288 -10.89 -13.32 -7.21
C SER A 288 -10.42 -14.67 -7.74
N THR A 289 -9.70 -15.44 -6.94
CA THR A 289 -9.29 -16.81 -7.31
C THR A 289 -10.49 -17.74 -7.44
N ALA A 290 -11.46 -17.64 -6.53
CA ALA A 290 -12.70 -18.42 -6.59
C ALA A 290 -13.56 -18.03 -7.80
N LEU A 291 -13.68 -16.74 -8.11
CA LEU A 291 -14.36 -16.25 -9.31
C LEU A 291 -13.71 -16.77 -10.59
N ALA A 292 -12.38 -16.69 -10.69
CA ALA A 292 -11.65 -17.19 -11.86
C ALA A 292 -11.83 -18.71 -12.08
N ARG A 293 -11.93 -19.51 -11.01
CA ARG A 293 -12.23 -20.95 -11.12
C ARG A 293 -13.65 -21.24 -11.62
N ARG A 294 -14.57 -20.29 -11.43
CA ARG A 294 -15.95 -20.34 -11.94
C ARG A 294 -16.10 -19.59 -13.26
N ASP A 295 -15.00 -19.23 -13.92
CA ASP A 295 -14.96 -18.48 -15.18
C ASP A 295 -15.69 -17.11 -15.12
N VAL A 296 -15.73 -16.52 -13.92
CA VAL A 296 -16.31 -15.18 -13.73
C VAL A 296 -15.22 -14.14 -13.84
N HIS A 297 -15.33 -13.31 -14.88
CA HIS A 297 -14.41 -12.21 -15.13
C HIS A 297 -14.99 -10.89 -14.68
N ILE A 298 -14.22 -10.16 -13.87
CA ILE A 298 -14.58 -8.83 -13.39
C ILE A 298 -13.50 -7.82 -13.74
N PHE A 299 -13.92 -6.59 -13.97
CA PHE A 299 -13.02 -5.43 -14.07
C PHE A 299 -13.65 -4.22 -13.39
N GLY A 300 -12.86 -3.19 -13.12
CA GLY A 300 -13.34 -1.97 -12.46
C GLY A 300 -12.30 -1.36 -11.53
N MET A 301 -12.74 -0.84 -10.40
CA MET A 301 -11.84 -0.31 -9.37
C MET A 301 -12.44 -0.39 -7.98
N HIS A 302 -11.56 -0.38 -6.99
CA HIS A 302 -11.93 -0.13 -5.61
C HIS A 302 -11.06 0.97 -4.98
N ILE A 303 -11.65 1.60 -3.98
CA ILE A 303 -11.08 2.67 -3.16
C ILE A 303 -11.04 2.18 -1.73
N THR A 304 -9.87 2.21 -1.12
CA THR A 304 -9.71 2.00 0.32
C THR A 304 -9.88 3.34 1.02
N GLU A 305 -10.91 3.44 1.85
CA GLU A 305 -11.28 4.65 2.58
C GLU A 305 -11.29 4.37 4.09
N SER A 306 -10.82 5.31 4.89
CA SER A 306 -10.85 5.22 6.34
C SER A 306 -12.24 5.55 6.91
N HIS A 307 -12.69 4.74 7.86
CA HIS A 307 -13.80 5.10 8.77
C HIS A 307 -13.36 6.14 9.80
N HIS A 308 -14.28 6.55 10.67
CA HIS A 308 -14.00 7.60 11.66
C HIS A 308 -12.93 7.23 12.68
N ASP A 309 -12.69 5.93 12.92
CA ASP A 309 -11.66 5.39 13.83
C ASP A 309 -10.39 4.95 13.09
N GLY A 310 -10.27 5.26 11.80
CA GLY A 310 -9.14 4.88 10.96
C GLY A 310 -9.23 3.48 10.36
N THR A 311 -10.28 2.71 10.65
CA THR A 311 -10.48 1.36 10.09
C THR A 311 -10.76 1.44 8.58
N PRO A 312 -10.03 0.72 7.72
CA PRO A 312 -10.31 0.67 6.28
C PRO A 312 -11.69 0.08 5.93
N HIS A 313 -12.34 0.63 4.91
CA HIS A 313 -13.46 0.07 4.16
C HIS A 313 -13.15 0.15 2.67
N TRP A 314 -13.75 -0.75 1.88
CA TRP A 314 -13.62 -0.70 0.42
C TRP A 314 -14.91 -0.23 -0.22
N HIS A 315 -14.82 0.75 -1.10
CA HIS A 315 -15.90 1.20 -1.98
C HIS A 315 -15.46 1.04 -3.42
N GLY A 316 -16.30 0.58 -4.32
CA GLY A 316 -15.85 0.38 -5.69
C GLY A 316 -16.96 0.20 -6.69
N VAL A 317 -16.55 0.19 -7.94
CA VAL A 317 -17.39 -0.17 -9.08
C VAL A 317 -16.76 -1.39 -9.73
N ILE A 318 -17.58 -2.41 -9.98
CA ILE A 318 -17.19 -3.62 -10.68
C ILE A 318 -18.16 -3.86 -11.83
N PHE A 319 -17.61 -4.28 -12.96
CA PHE A 319 -18.34 -4.69 -14.13
C PHE A 319 -18.21 -6.20 -14.27
N VAL A 320 -19.33 -6.84 -14.58
CA VAL A 320 -19.46 -8.29 -14.76
C VAL A 320 -20.52 -8.57 -15.80
N ARG A 321 -20.44 -9.71 -16.48
CA ARG A 321 -21.52 -10.17 -17.37
C ARG A 321 -22.79 -10.40 -16.55
N LYS A 322 -23.94 -9.98 -17.08
CA LYS A 322 -25.23 -10.03 -16.39
C LYS A 322 -25.61 -11.43 -15.96
N GLU A 323 -25.37 -12.43 -16.80
CA GLU A 323 -25.62 -13.84 -16.46
C GLU A 323 -24.75 -14.35 -15.30
N GLN A 324 -23.63 -13.68 -15.02
CA GLN A 324 -22.69 -14.04 -13.95
C GLN A 324 -22.91 -13.24 -12.65
N GLU A 325 -23.85 -12.27 -12.61
CA GLU A 325 -24.10 -11.43 -11.45
C GLU A 325 -24.41 -12.25 -10.18
N ALA A 326 -25.28 -13.26 -10.31
CA ALA A 326 -25.69 -14.09 -9.19
C ALA A 326 -24.48 -14.82 -8.56
N THR A 327 -23.64 -15.43 -9.40
CA THR A 327 -22.41 -16.12 -8.98
C THR A 327 -21.42 -15.17 -8.33
N LEU A 328 -21.25 -13.96 -8.90
CA LEU A 328 -20.40 -12.93 -8.32
C LEU A 328 -20.88 -12.57 -6.91
N ARG A 329 -22.17 -12.28 -6.75
CA ARG A 329 -22.77 -11.91 -5.46
C ARG A 329 -22.61 -13.02 -4.43
N GLU A 330 -22.89 -14.26 -4.79
CA GLU A 330 -22.73 -15.43 -3.90
C GLU A 330 -21.29 -15.55 -3.38
N VAL A 331 -20.30 -15.50 -4.28
CA VAL A 331 -18.88 -15.63 -3.91
C VAL A 331 -18.44 -14.45 -3.06
N PHE A 332 -18.76 -13.21 -3.46
CA PHE A 332 -18.42 -12.02 -2.68
C PHE A 332 -19.04 -12.08 -1.28
N GLU A 333 -20.31 -12.44 -1.16
CA GLU A 333 -21.04 -12.54 0.10
C GLU A 333 -20.41 -13.58 1.04
N SER A 334 -20.01 -14.74 0.51
CA SER A 334 -19.33 -15.79 1.27
C SER A 334 -18.01 -15.29 1.87
N TYR A 335 -17.17 -14.65 1.05
CA TYR A 335 -15.86 -14.14 1.51
C TYR A 335 -15.99 -12.92 2.43
N ALA A 336 -16.92 -12.01 2.17
CA ALA A 336 -17.12 -10.82 2.97
C ALA A 336 -17.59 -11.11 4.39
N ASN A 337 -18.34 -12.21 4.57
CA ASN A 337 -18.91 -12.62 5.84
C ASN A 337 -18.17 -13.81 6.48
N ALA A 338 -17.06 -14.28 5.91
CA ALA A 338 -16.32 -15.44 6.42
C ALA A 338 -15.83 -15.26 7.87
N GLU A 339 -15.44 -14.03 8.25
CA GLU A 339 -15.01 -13.69 9.61
C GLU A 339 -16.15 -13.16 10.49
N ASN A 340 -17.41 -13.12 10.02
CA ASN A 340 -18.57 -12.81 10.86
C ASN A 340 -18.89 -13.98 11.79
N CYS A 341 -17.96 -14.28 12.70
CA CYS A 341 -18.15 -15.18 13.82
C CYS A 341 -18.95 -14.49 14.93
N SER A 342 -20.16 -14.02 14.63
CA SER A 342 -21.22 -14.09 15.65
C SER A 342 -21.94 -15.39 15.40
N ALA A 343 -21.66 -16.36 16.26
CA ALA A 343 -22.37 -17.62 16.40
C ALA A 343 -23.82 -17.51 15.91
N HIS A 344 -24.24 -18.48 15.10
CA HIS A 344 -25.64 -18.86 14.99
C HIS A 344 -26.14 -19.22 16.40
N LYS A 345 -26.43 -18.21 17.22
CA LYS A 345 -27.27 -18.39 18.40
C LYS A 345 -28.67 -18.61 17.83
N PRO A 346 -29.32 -19.75 18.11
CA PRO A 346 -30.71 -19.95 17.72
C PRO A 346 -31.54 -18.74 18.22
N GLY A 347 -32.20 -18.03 17.31
CA GLY A 347 -33.01 -16.84 17.63
C GLY A 347 -32.30 -15.47 17.57
N ALA A 348 -31.02 -15.38 17.22
CA ALA A 348 -30.40 -14.08 16.93
C ALA A 348 -30.77 -13.60 15.51
N SER A 349 -31.11 -12.31 15.37
CA SER A 349 -31.32 -11.70 14.05
C SER A 349 -30.09 -11.95 13.16
N PRO A 350 -30.28 -12.22 11.84
CA PRO A 350 -29.16 -12.36 10.92
C PRO A 350 -28.24 -11.15 11.06
N ALA A 351 -26.94 -11.39 11.25
CA ALA A 351 -25.98 -10.29 11.26
C ALA A 351 -26.08 -9.55 9.93
N GLN A 352 -26.11 -8.22 9.98
CA GLN A 352 -26.07 -7.40 8.77
C GLN A 352 -24.80 -7.76 7.98
N SER A 353 -24.97 -8.03 6.69
CA SER A 353 -23.85 -8.34 5.80
C SER A 353 -22.79 -7.24 5.85
N GLN A 354 -21.52 -7.65 5.82
CA GLN A 354 -20.43 -6.69 5.63
C GLN A 354 -20.41 -6.11 4.22
N LEU A 355 -21.15 -6.73 3.29
CA LEU A 355 -21.16 -6.38 1.89
C LEU A 355 -22.50 -5.78 1.50
N MET A 356 -22.42 -4.71 0.70
CA MET A 356 -23.55 -4.15 0.00
C MET A 356 -23.17 -4.05 -1.47
N ILE A 357 -23.97 -4.63 -2.36
CA ILE A 357 -23.82 -4.52 -3.82
C ILE A 357 -25.13 -4.00 -4.40
N LYS A 358 -25.06 -2.89 -5.15
CA LYS A 358 -26.21 -2.25 -5.83
C LYS A 358 -25.91 -2.09 -7.32
N PRO A 359 -26.87 -2.41 -8.21
CA PRO A 359 -26.76 -2.06 -9.61
C PRO A 359 -26.60 -0.55 -9.80
N ILE A 360 -25.75 -0.15 -10.74
CA ILE A 360 -25.56 1.25 -11.12
C ILE A 360 -26.79 1.68 -11.92
N ASN A 361 -27.52 2.65 -11.39
CA ASN A 361 -28.68 3.21 -12.08
C ASN A 361 -28.22 4.36 -12.97
N LYS A 362 -28.14 4.11 -14.28
CA LYS A 362 -27.73 5.11 -15.28
C LYS A 362 -28.57 6.41 -15.25
N ARG A 363 -29.80 6.37 -14.73
CA ARG A 363 -30.65 7.56 -14.56
C ARG A 363 -30.20 8.46 -13.40
N LEU A 364 -29.58 7.87 -12.38
CA LEU A 364 -29.07 8.60 -11.20
C LEU A 364 -27.61 9.01 -11.38
N GLY A 365 -26.87 8.33 -12.24
CA GLY A 365 -25.49 8.67 -12.60
C GLY A 365 -24.75 7.50 -13.23
N SER A 366 -23.64 7.84 -13.88
CA SER A 366 -22.68 6.89 -14.43
C SER A 366 -21.90 6.14 -13.34
N ALA A 367 -21.21 5.06 -13.68
CA ALA A 367 -20.33 4.37 -12.73
C ALA A 367 -19.27 5.34 -12.16
N THR A 368 -18.78 6.22 -13.03
CA THR A 368 -17.90 7.33 -12.68
C THR A 368 -18.54 8.24 -11.62
N ALA A 369 -19.82 8.60 -11.74
CA ALA A 369 -20.53 9.42 -10.77
C ALA A 369 -20.65 8.74 -9.39
N TYR A 370 -20.91 7.43 -9.36
CA TYR A 370 -21.01 6.66 -8.11
C TYR A 370 -19.70 6.66 -7.30
N ILE A 371 -18.54 6.57 -7.97
CA ILE A 371 -17.24 6.53 -7.29
C ILE A 371 -16.63 7.92 -7.04
N THR A 372 -17.14 8.96 -7.69
CA THR A 372 -16.61 10.35 -7.60
C THR A 372 -16.60 10.87 -6.16
N LYS A 373 -17.66 10.64 -5.37
CA LYS A 373 -17.69 11.03 -3.94
C LYS A 373 -16.48 10.46 -3.19
N HIS A 374 -16.19 9.18 -3.40
CA HIS A 374 -15.10 8.48 -2.75
C HIS A 374 -13.72 8.93 -3.26
N ILE A 375 -13.59 9.27 -4.54
CA ILE A 375 -12.37 9.90 -5.06
C ILE A 375 -12.13 11.25 -4.39
N CYS A 376 -13.14 12.11 -4.33
CA CYS A 376 -13.02 13.43 -3.73
C CYS A 376 -12.77 13.39 -2.22
N ARG A 377 -13.27 12.38 -1.50
CA ARG A 377 -12.95 12.17 -0.08
C ARG A 377 -11.48 11.87 0.19
N ASN A 378 -10.75 11.41 -0.83
CA ASN A 378 -9.40 10.89 -0.69
C ASN A 378 -8.34 11.72 -1.45
N ILE A 379 -8.75 12.72 -2.24
CA ILE A 379 -7.85 13.62 -2.98
C ILE A 379 -8.16 15.08 -2.64
N GLU A 380 -7.18 15.75 -2.05
CA GLU A 380 -7.28 17.18 -1.71
C GLU A 380 -7.41 18.01 -3.00
N GLY A 381 -8.32 19.01 -2.97
CA GLY A 381 -8.62 19.87 -4.12
C GLY A 381 -9.81 19.43 -4.99
N CYS A 382 -10.41 18.26 -4.74
CA CYS A 382 -11.53 17.74 -5.55
C CYS A 382 -12.86 18.48 -5.32
N ALA A 383 -13.09 19.02 -4.11
CA ALA A 383 -14.32 19.72 -3.73
C ALA A 383 -14.04 20.85 -2.69
N PRO A 384 -13.48 22.00 -3.11
CA PRO A 384 -12.89 22.99 -2.20
C PRO A 384 -13.85 23.78 -1.28
N GLY A 385 -15.17 23.54 -1.33
CA GLY A 385 -16.15 24.35 -0.58
C GLY A 385 -17.30 23.57 0.09
N GLY A 386 -17.26 22.24 0.09
CA GLY A 386 -18.33 21.43 0.69
C GLY A 386 -17.96 20.86 2.06
N THR A 387 -18.98 20.44 2.80
CA THR A 387 -18.84 19.62 4.01
C THR A 387 -19.32 18.21 3.75
N ASP A 388 -18.67 17.25 4.39
CA ASP A 388 -19.11 15.87 4.41
C ASP A 388 -20.26 15.70 5.42
N ARG A 389 -21.35 15.07 4.99
CA ARG A 389 -22.54 14.88 5.84
C ARG A 389 -22.31 13.87 6.96
N GLU A 390 -21.38 12.93 6.78
CA GLU A 390 -21.12 11.88 7.77
C GLU A 390 -20.34 12.44 8.96
N THR A 391 -19.33 13.26 8.70
CA THR A 391 -18.42 13.79 9.73
C THR A 391 -18.70 15.24 10.11
N GLY A 392 -19.40 16.01 9.27
CA GLY A 392 -19.58 17.45 9.42
C GLY A 392 -18.34 18.29 9.08
N ARG A 393 -17.25 17.65 8.64
CA ARG A 393 -15.96 18.30 8.35
C ARG A 393 -15.88 18.78 6.89
N PRO A 394 -15.10 19.82 6.58
CA PRO A 394 -14.80 20.20 5.20
C PRO A 394 -14.18 19.04 4.41
N TRP A 395 -14.55 18.91 3.13
CA TRP A 395 -13.97 17.88 2.24
C TRP A 395 -12.45 18.00 2.12
N THR A 396 -11.92 19.22 2.13
CA THR A 396 -10.47 19.50 2.08
C THR A 396 -9.74 18.96 3.30
N GLU A 397 -10.30 19.13 4.50
CA GLU A 397 -9.78 18.58 5.75
C GLU A 397 -9.80 17.05 5.71
N LEU A 398 -10.92 16.44 5.33
CA LEU A 398 -11.02 14.98 5.24
C LEU A 398 -10.06 14.36 4.23
N ALA A 399 -9.94 14.95 3.04
CA ALA A 399 -9.03 14.45 2.02
C ALA A 399 -7.57 14.50 2.49
N ARG A 400 -7.21 15.55 3.24
CA ARG A 400 -5.90 15.67 3.87
C ARG A 400 -5.68 14.61 4.94
N HIS A 401 -6.64 14.41 5.84
CA HIS A 401 -6.57 13.39 6.88
C HIS A 401 -6.48 11.99 6.27
N SER A 402 -7.25 11.72 5.23
CA SER A 402 -7.22 10.45 4.50
C SER A 402 -5.87 10.22 3.83
N ALA A 403 -5.29 11.23 3.18
CA ALA A 403 -3.96 11.13 2.57
C ALA A 403 -2.85 10.90 3.63
N ALA A 404 -2.94 11.59 4.77
CA ALA A 404 -2.03 11.39 5.90
C ALA A 404 -2.13 9.96 6.47
N TRP A 405 -3.36 9.47 6.69
CA TRP A 405 -3.65 8.12 7.14
C TRP A 405 -3.11 7.05 6.18
N ALA A 406 -3.41 7.20 4.88
CA ALA A 406 -2.94 6.27 3.87
C ALA A 406 -1.41 6.24 3.78
N SER A 407 -0.77 7.41 3.88
CA SER A 407 0.69 7.55 3.91
C SER A 407 1.32 6.83 5.10
N LEU A 408 0.72 6.95 6.30
CA LEU A 408 1.24 6.33 7.51
C LEU A 408 1.15 4.82 7.46
N TRP A 409 -0.05 4.31 7.14
CA TRP A 409 -0.33 2.88 7.17
C TRP A 409 0.17 2.14 5.92
N GLY A 410 0.65 2.88 4.91
CA GLY A 410 1.13 2.31 3.65
C GLY A 410 0.00 1.72 2.81
N ILE A 411 -1.16 2.37 2.82
CA ILE A 411 -2.39 1.88 2.18
C ILE A 411 -2.52 2.48 0.78
N LYS A 412 -2.62 1.62 -0.23
CA LYS A 412 -2.94 2.04 -1.60
C LYS A 412 -4.44 2.36 -1.68
N GLN A 413 -4.78 3.64 -1.69
CA GLN A 413 -6.17 4.08 -1.70
C GLN A 413 -6.90 3.71 -2.98
N PHE A 414 -6.26 3.74 -4.15
CA PHE A 414 -6.93 3.51 -5.44
C PHE A 414 -6.33 2.31 -6.14
N GLN A 415 -7.16 1.33 -6.48
CA GLN A 415 -6.71 0.09 -7.09
C GLN A 415 -7.69 -0.34 -8.18
N PHE A 416 -7.18 -0.49 -9.39
CA PHE A 416 -7.95 -0.98 -10.53
C PHE A 416 -7.92 -2.50 -10.58
N ILE A 417 -9.03 -3.08 -11.02
CA ILE A 417 -9.28 -4.51 -11.15
C ILE A 417 -9.38 -4.82 -12.65
N GLY A 418 -8.59 -5.77 -13.14
CA GLY A 418 -8.53 -6.09 -14.57
C GLY A 418 -7.89 -4.98 -15.43
N GLY A 419 -7.91 -5.19 -16.75
CA GLY A 419 -7.39 -4.25 -17.74
C GLY A 419 -5.86 -4.18 -17.86
N PRO A 420 -5.35 -3.44 -18.85
CA PRO A 420 -3.92 -3.28 -19.11
C PRO A 420 -3.22 -2.41 -18.03
N PRO A 421 -1.89 -2.55 -17.89
CA PRO A 421 -1.12 -1.74 -16.96
C PRO A 421 -1.13 -0.26 -17.36
N VAL A 422 -1.31 0.61 -16.36
CA VAL A 422 -1.22 2.08 -16.54
C VAL A 422 0.20 2.54 -16.84
N SER A 423 1.23 1.72 -16.58
CA SER A 423 2.62 2.09 -16.81
C SER A 423 2.89 2.35 -18.30
N VAL A 424 2.47 1.43 -19.17
CA VAL A 424 2.65 1.58 -20.64
C VAL A 424 1.90 2.81 -21.15
N TRP A 425 0.67 3.01 -20.69
CA TRP A 425 -0.12 4.22 -20.95
C TRP A 425 0.62 5.52 -20.58
N ARG A 426 1.27 5.55 -19.42
CA ARG A 426 2.03 6.72 -18.96
C ARG A 426 3.30 6.94 -19.77
N GLU A 427 4.04 5.88 -20.11
CA GLU A 427 5.25 6.00 -20.93
C GLU A 427 4.94 6.49 -22.34
N LEU A 428 3.86 5.99 -22.96
CA LEU A 428 3.40 6.49 -24.26
C LEU A 428 3.14 7.99 -24.24
N ARG A 429 2.53 8.51 -23.17
CA ARG A 429 2.20 9.94 -23.04
C ARG A 429 3.40 10.84 -22.76
N LYS A 430 4.58 10.27 -22.49
CA LYS A 430 5.84 11.04 -22.41
C LYS A 430 6.44 11.28 -23.79
N LEU A 431 6.08 10.46 -24.77
CA LEU A 431 6.49 10.66 -26.15
C LEU A 431 5.64 11.78 -26.76
N SER A 432 6.30 12.68 -27.50
CA SER A 432 5.66 13.87 -28.05
C SER A 432 5.45 13.82 -29.57
N ASP A 433 6.14 12.90 -30.27
CA ASP A 433 6.12 12.82 -31.74
C ASP A 433 5.27 11.63 -32.24
N GLN A 434 4.03 11.93 -32.65
CA GLN A 434 3.14 10.95 -33.26
C GLN A 434 3.67 10.42 -34.60
N LYS A 435 4.33 11.25 -35.43
CA LYS A 435 4.84 10.80 -36.74
C LYS A 435 5.95 9.77 -36.56
N GLN A 436 6.82 10.00 -35.59
CA GLN A 436 7.83 9.02 -35.22
C GLN A 436 7.19 7.74 -34.67
N ALA A 437 6.17 7.85 -33.82
CA ALA A 437 5.43 6.69 -33.33
C ALA A 437 4.83 5.85 -34.47
N ASP A 438 4.18 6.50 -35.44
CA ASP A 438 3.59 5.85 -36.62
C ASP A 438 4.64 5.12 -37.47
N SER A 439 5.86 5.67 -37.55
CA SER A 439 6.99 5.08 -38.28
C SER A 439 7.53 3.79 -37.66
N VAL A 440 7.35 3.59 -36.34
CA VAL A 440 7.86 2.40 -35.64
C VAL A 440 7.02 1.19 -36.02
N SER A 441 5.69 1.31 -35.88
CA SER A 441 4.71 0.35 -36.40
C SER A 441 3.29 0.92 -36.29
N PRO A 442 2.32 0.45 -37.10
CA PRO A 442 0.92 0.89 -37.00
C PRO A 442 0.33 0.75 -35.60
N VAL A 443 0.56 -0.41 -34.96
CA VAL A 443 0.04 -0.72 -33.62
C VAL A 443 0.64 0.21 -32.55
N PHE A 444 1.92 0.56 -32.67
CA PHE A 444 2.56 1.52 -31.76
C PHE A 444 1.97 2.91 -31.94
N GLY A 445 1.80 3.36 -33.18
CA GLY A 445 1.16 4.64 -33.52
C GLY A 445 -0.26 4.75 -32.96
N GLU A 446 -1.09 3.72 -33.15
CA GLU A 446 -2.46 3.64 -32.62
C GLU A 446 -2.50 3.70 -31.09
N LEU A 447 -1.63 2.93 -30.41
CA LEU A 447 -1.53 2.94 -28.94
C LEU A 447 -1.09 4.30 -28.42
N HIS A 448 -0.09 4.91 -29.06
CA HIS A 448 0.40 6.24 -28.72
C HIS A 448 -0.70 7.30 -28.91
N HIS A 449 -1.43 7.26 -30.01
CA HIS A 449 -2.53 8.18 -30.30
C HIS A 449 -3.65 8.04 -29.26
N ALA A 450 -4.10 6.81 -28.96
CA ALA A 450 -5.12 6.57 -27.94
C ALA A 450 -4.69 7.09 -26.56
N ALA A 451 -3.43 6.85 -26.18
CA ALA A 451 -2.87 7.34 -24.93
C ALA A 451 -2.76 8.88 -24.87
N GLY A 452 -2.28 9.50 -25.94
CA GLY A 452 -2.18 10.96 -26.08
C GLY A 452 -3.53 11.66 -26.04
N ALA A 453 -4.55 11.09 -26.68
CA ALA A 453 -5.93 11.60 -26.70
C ALA A 453 -6.68 11.39 -25.37
N GLY A 454 -6.14 10.58 -24.46
CA GLY A 454 -6.84 10.22 -23.23
C GLY A 454 -7.97 9.20 -23.43
N ASP A 455 -7.93 8.42 -24.51
CA ASP A 455 -8.89 7.35 -24.79
C ASP A 455 -8.44 6.02 -24.17
N TRP A 456 -8.86 5.82 -22.91
CA TRP A 456 -8.53 4.60 -22.18
C TRP A 456 -9.25 3.36 -22.73
N ALA A 457 -10.43 3.52 -23.32
CA ALA A 457 -11.20 2.42 -23.88
C ALA A 457 -10.47 1.85 -25.10
N GLU A 458 -10.11 2.71 -26.05
CA GLU A 458 -9.39 2.32 -27.25
C GLU A 458 -8.00 1.75 -26.92
N TYR A 459 -7.25 2.40 -26.03
CA TYR A 459 -5.98 1.86 -25.55
C TYR A 459 -6.12 0.44 -24.96
N THR A 460 -7.20 0.20 -24.21
CA THR A 460 -7.46 -1.12 -23.64
C THR A 460 -7.77 -2.16 -24.70
N ARG A 461 -8.56 -1.80 -25.72
CA ARG A 461 -8.86 -2.66 -26.87
C ARG A 461 -7.59 -3.02 -27.63
N LEU A 462 -6.75 -2.03 -27.93
CA LEU A 462 -5.47 -2.21 -28.63
C LEU A 462 -4.46 -3.04 -27.83
N GLN A 463 -4.52 -3.02 -26.50
CA GLN A 463 -3.73 -3.90 -25.62
C GLN A 463 -4.25 -5.35 -25.53
N GLY A 464 -5.28 -5.69 -26.31
CA GLY A 464 -5.89 -7.03 -26.38
C GLY A 464 -7.28 -7.12 -25.75
N GLY A 465 -7.76 -6.06 -25.08
CA GLY A 465 -9.05 -6.03 -24.39
C GLY A 465 -8.98 -6.39 -22.89
N LEU A 466 -10.13 -6.30 -22.21
CA LEU A 466 -10.26 -6.39 -20.75
C LEU A 466 -9.77 -7.71 -20.10
N PRO A 467 -10.06 -8.92 -20.65
CA PRO A 467 -9.63 -10.19 -20.04
C PRO A 467 -8.21 -10.59 -20.43
N THR A 468 -7.45 -9.73 -21.13
CA THR A 468 -6.12 -10.09 -21.66
C THR A 468 -5.14 -10.45 -20.56
N ALA A 469 -4.60 -11.66 -20.63
CA ALA A 469 -3.51 -12.07 -19.75
C ALA A 469 -2.28 -11.19 -19.98
N ARG A 470 -1.54 -10.87 -18.91
CA ARG A 470 -0.33 -10.02 -19.01
C ARG A 470 0.67 -10.49 -20.07
N LYS A 471 0.83 -11.81 -20.24
CA LYS A 471 1.72 -12.43 -21.24
C LYS A 471 1.27 -12.25 -22.69
N ASN A 472 0.03 -11.79 -22.91
CA ASN A 472 -0.57 -11.55 -24.23
C ASN A 472 -0.82 -10.06 -24.50
N LEU A 473 -0.38 -9.15 -23.62
CA LEU A 473 -0.43 -7.71 -23.89
C LEU A 473 0.36 -7.38 -25.15
N THR A 474 -0.23 -6.57 -26.02
CA THR A 474 0.35 -6.08 -27.27
C THR A 474 1.66 -5.34 -27.04
N MET A 475 1.74 -4.52 -25.99
CA MET A 475 2.93 -3.72 -25.67
C MET A 475 3.25 -3.71 -24.17
N ARG A 476 4.54 -3.70 -23.85
CA ARG A 476 5.07 -3.67 -22.47
C ARG A 476 6.23 -2.69 -22.37
N THR A 477 6.43 -2.17 -21.16
CA THR A 477 7.63 -1.41 -20.84
C THR A 477 8.83 -2.36 -20.77
N TRP A 478 9.92 -1.94 -21.41
CA TRP A 478 11.25 -2.50 -21.20
C TRP A 478 12.02 -1.55 -20.31
N TYR A 479 12.78 -2.08 -19.36
CA TYR A 479 13.60 -1.30 -18.43
C TYR A 479 15.06 -1.59 -18.72
N GLN A 480 15.84 -0.53 -18.96
CA GLN A 480 17.30 -0.61 -19.03
C GLN A 480 17.86 -0.45 -17.63
N ALA A 481 18.77 -1.35 -17.23
CA ALA A 481 19.48 -1.20 -15.97
C ALA A 481 20.42 0.01 -16.05
N ALA A 482 20.56 0.74 -14.94
CA ALA A 482 21.55 1.81 -14.79
C ALA A 482 22.97 1.33 -15.15
N SER A 483 23.82 2.26 -15.61
CA SER A 483 25.23 2.00 -15.88
C SER A 483 26.03 1.74 -14.60
N GLU A 484 25.62 2.36 -13.50
CA GLU A 484 26.27 2.28 -12.19
C GLU A 484 25.33 1.68 -11.14
N PRO A 485 25.86 0.90 -10.18
CA PRO A 485 25.06 0.38 -9.09
C PRO A 485 24.76 1.46 -8.04
N ASP A 486 23.68 1.25 -7.28
CA ASP A 486 23.42 2.04 -6.08
C ASP A 486 24.42 1.73 -4.94
N GLU A 487 24.28 2.43 -3.82
CA GLU A 487 25.13 2.27 -2.61
C GLU A 487 25.20 0.83 -2.07
N CYS A 488 24.25 -0.03 -2.44
CA CYS A 488 24.16 -1.43 -2.02
C CYS A 488 24.58 -2.42 -3.12
N GLY A 489 25.04 -1.94 -4.27
CA GLY A 489 25.45 -2.78 -5.40
C GLY A 489 24.31 -3.16 -6.36
N GLN A 490 23.11 -2.56 -6.23
CA GLN A 490 21.98 -2.86 -7.10
C GLN A 490 21.97 -1.96 -8.35
N TYR A 491 22.01 -2.56 -9.53
CA TYR A 491 21.71 -1.87 -10.79
C TYR A 491 20.19 -1.73 -10.92
N THR A 492 19.68 -0.50 -10.81
CA THR A 492 18.23 -0.20 -10.83
C THR A 492 17.69 0.16 -12.20
#